data_AF-A0A1T3BKR5-F1
#
_entry.id   AF-A0A1T3BKR5-F1
#
_cell.length_a   1.000
_cell.length_b   1.000
_cell.length_c   1.000
_cell.angle_alpha   90.00
_cell.angle_beta   90.00
_cell.angle_gamma   90.00
#
_symmetry.space_group_name_H-M   'P 1'
#
loop_
_entity.id
_entity.type
_entity.pdbx_description
1 polymer ?
#
loop_
_entity_poly.entity_id
_entity_poly.type
_entity_poly.pdbx_seq_one_letter_code
_entity_poly.pdbx_strand_id
1 'polypeptide(L)'
;MASGSDKSVKGTPPNAGAGRVKGVPNKTTRILKEAVIKAAEQAGNKYGNEGLISYLERQAVKCPAAYLALLGKILPLQVTGENDEAIKMITRVEIVAPVIKDKDAV
;
A
#
# COMPACT_ATOMS: atom_id res chain seq x y z
N MET A 1 34.68 -52.51 23.38
CA MET A 1 33.36 -52.82 22.77
C MET A 1 32.32 -52.55 23.86
N ALA A 2 31.36 -51.65 23.77
CA ALA A 2 30.53 -51.29 22.61
C ALA A 2 30.31 -49.77 22.53
N SER A 3 30.28 -49.27 21.29
CA SER A 3 29.81 -47.92 20.93
C SER A 3 28.29 -47.85 20.99
N GLY A 4 27.75 -46.87 21.72
CA GLY A 4 26.35 -46.47 21.63
C GLY A 4 26.28 -45.08 21.00
N SER A 5 25.83 -45.01 19.75
CA SER A 5 25.69 -43.78 18.96
C SER A 5 24.37 -43.09 19.32
N ASP A 6 24.41 -42.01 20.11
CA ASP A 6 23.22 -41.18 20.34
C ASP A 6 23.13 -40.10 19.25
N LYS A 7 22.17 -40.26 18.35
CA LYS A 7 21.94 -39.36 17.21
C LYS A 7 21.44 -38.01 17.72
N SER A 8 22.20 -36.95 17.44
CA SER A 8 21.78 -35.58 17.69
C SER A 8 20.50 -35.24 16.91
N VAL A 9 19.40 -35.05 17.64
CA VAL A 9 18.16 -34.50 17.10
C VAL A 9 18.43 -33.05 16.72
N LYS A 10 18.72 -32.78 15.44
CA LYS A 10 18.78 -31.42 14.89
C LYS A 10 17.39 -30.79 15.04
N GLY A 11 17.23 -30.00 16.10
CA GLY A 11 16.02 -29.24 16.37
C GLY A 11 15.65 -28.40 15.15
N THR A 12 14.48 -28.67 14.59
CA THR A 12 13.88 -27.81 13.58
C THR A 12 13.75 -26.40 14.18
N PRO A 13 14.15 -25.33 13.47
CA PRO A 13 14.04 -23.99 14.01
C PRO A 13 12.58 -23.70 14.38
N PRO A 14 12.33 -23.01 15.51
CA PRO A 14 10.99 -22.87 16.10
C PRO A 14 9.93 -22.24 15.17
N ASN A 15 10.37 -21.61 14.06
CA ASN A 15 9.52 -20.95 13.09
C ASN A 15 9.51 -21.64 11.70
N ALA A 16 9.92 -22.89 11.59
CA ALA A 16 9.77 -23.63 10.34
C ALA A 16 8.28 -23.76 9.98
N GLY A 17 7.88 -23.25 8.81
CA GLY A 17 6.49 -23.29 8.33
C GLY A 17 5.62 -22.11 8.79
N ALA A 18 6.08 -21.30 9.73
CA ALA A 18 5.42 -20.03 10.07
C ALA A 18 5.70 -19.03 8.95
N GLY A 19 4.77 -18.91 8.01
CA GLY A 19 4.82 -17.90 6.95
C GLY A 19 5.01 -16.49 7.52
N ARG A 20 5.45 -15.55 6.67
CA ARG A 20 5.71 -14.16 7.09
C ARG A 20 4.46 -13.56 7.74
N VAL A 21 4.61 -12.98 8.93
CA VAL A 21 3.55 -12.28 9.67
C VAL A 21 2.88 -11.25 8.75
N LYS A 22 1.55 -11.35 8.63
CA LYS A 22 0.74 -10.46 7.79
C LYS A 22 0.91 -9.01 8.27
N GLY A 23 1.18 -8.10 7.34
CA GLY A 23 1.38 -6.68 7.63
C GLY A 23 2.83 -6.24 7.82
N VAL A 24 3.79 -7.16 8.02
CA VAL A 24 5.21 -6.77 8.14
C VAL A 24 5.75 -6.33 6.78
N PRO A 25 6.23 -5.09 6.60
CA PRO A 25 6.79 -4.61 5.34
C PRO A 25 7.98 -5.48 4.89
N ASN A 26 8.14 -5.68 3.58
CA ASN A 26 9.33 -6.34 3.06
C ASN A 26 10.58 -5.55 3.45
N LYS A 27 11.57 -6.22 4.04
CA LYS A 27 12.82 -5.60 4.52
C LYS A 27 13.51 -4.80 3.41
N THR A 28 13.58 -5.36 2.19
CA THR A 28 14.24 -4.69 1.06
C THR A 28 13.51 -3.41 0.66
N THR A 29 12.19 -3.47 0.55
CA THR A 29 11.35 -2.31 0.23
C THR A 29 11.41 -1.24 1.32
N ARG A 30 11.50 -1.64 2.60
CA ARG A 30 11.67 -0.70 3.72
C ARG A 30 12.99 0.06 3.62
N ILE A 31 14.10 -0.67 3.44
CA ILE A 31 15.43 -0.07 3.31
C ILE A 31 15.48 0.88 2.10
N LEU A 32 14.87 0.48 0.97
CA LEU A 32 14.77 1.33 -0.21
C LEU A 32 13.99 2.63 0.08
N LYS A 33 12.83 2.54 0.73
CA LYS A 33 12.03 3.72 1.12
C LYS A 33 12.82 4.67 2.02
N GLU A 34 13.49 4.12 3.03
CA GLU A 34 14.33 4.90 3.96
C GLU A 34 15.50 5.58 3.22
N ALA A 35 16.15 4.87 2.29
CA ALA A 35 17.23 5.43 1.49
C ALA A 35 16.75 6.56 0.57
N VAL A 36 15.57 6.41 -0.05
CA VAL A 36 14.97 7.44 -0.91
C VAL A 36 14.62 8.70 -0.11
N ILE A 37 14.04 8.55 1.08
CA ILE A 37 13.71 9.70 1.95
C ILE A 37 15.00 10.44 2.34
N LYS A 38 16.03 9.72 2.80
CA LYS A 38 17.32 10.32 3.15
C LYS A 38 18.00 11.01 1.97
N ALA A 39 17.94 10.40 0.78
CA ALA A 39 18.49 11.02 -0.43
C ALA A 39 17.76 12.31 -0.80
N ALA A 40 16.44 12.34 -0.64
CA ALA A 40 15.63 13.54 -0.88
C ALA A 40 15.90 14.65 0.15
N GLU A 41 16.05 14.32 1.44
CA GLU A 41 16.49 15.26 2.48
C GLU A 41 17.86 15.86 2.18
N GLN A 42 18.84 15.03 1.84
CA GLN A 42 20.18 15.48 1.46
C GLN A 42 20.17 16.33 0.20
N ALA A 43 19.32 16.01 -0.78
CA ALA A 43 19.17 16.80 -1.99
C ALA A 43 18.59 18.19 -1.67
N GLY A 44 17.63 18.29 -0.76
CA GLY A 44 17.07 19.57 -0.34
C GLY A 44 17.99 20.41 0.53
N ASN A 45 18.80 19.78 1.38
CA ASN A 45 19.88 20.45 2.14
C ASN A 45 20.93 21.14 1.25
N LYS A 46 21.00 20.81 -0.05
CA LYS A 46 21.86 21.52 -1.02
C LYS A 46 21.26 22.85 -1.51
N TYR A 47 19.97 23.07 -1.27
CA TYR A 47 19.23 24.22 -1.79
C TYR A 47 18.63 25.10 -0.68
N GLY A 48 18.36 24.53 0.49
CA GLY A 48 17.88 25.26 1.66
C GLY A 48 18.29 24.56 2.96
N ASN A 49 17.82 25.09 4.09
CA ASN A 49 18.18 24.58 5.43
C ASN A 49 17.15 23.60 6.01
N GLU A 50 16.07 23.29 5.28
CA GLU A 50 14.93 22.52 5.78
C GLU A 50 14.81 21.12 5.14
N GLY A 51 15.92 20.58 4.63
CA GLY A 51 15.99 19.22 4.10
C GLY A 51 14.93 18.92 3.05
N LEU A 52 14.07 17.93 3.32
CA LEU A 52 13.06 17.48 2.38
C LEU A 52 12.08 18.60 1.95
N ILE A 53 11.79 19.55 2.84
CA ILE A 53 10.89 20.67 2.54
C ILE A 53 11.50 21.53 1.43
N SER A 54 12.76 21.95 1.58
CA SER A 54 13.48 22.72 0.56
C SER A 54 13.59 21.98 -0.78
N TYR A 55 13.65 20.64 -0.76
CA TYR A 55 13.60 19.85 -2.00
C TYR A 55 12.23 19.94 -2.69
N LEU A 56 11.15 19.80 -1.92
CA LEU A 56 9.78 19.82 -2.43
C LEU A 56 9.36 21.22 -2.91
N GLU A 57 9.74 22.29 -2.21
CA GLU A 57 9.51 23.66 -2.64
C GLU A 57 10.17 23.94 -3.99
N ARG A 58 11.41 23.49 -4.16
CA ARG A 58 12.10 23.61 -5.45
C ARG A 58 11.42 22.83 -6.55
N GLN A 59 10.90 21.64 -6.24
CA GLN A 59 10.17 20.83 -7.20
C GLN A 59 8.80 21.42 -7.54
N ALA A 60 8.16 22.14 -6.61
CA ALA A 60 6.92 22.88 -6.87
C ALA A 60 7.12 23.96 -7.94
N VAL A 61 8.26 24.66 -7.91
CA VAL A 61 8.59 25.68 -8.92
C VAL A 61 9.07 25.04 -10.23
N LYS A 62 9.92 24.00 -10.17
CA LYS A 62 10.53 23.40 -11.36
C LYS A 62 9.56 22.52 -12.16
N CYS A 63 8.68 21.79 -11.47
CA CYS A 63 7.74 20.84 -12.08
C CYS A 63 6.35 20.96 -11.43
N PRO A 64 5.64 22.08 -11.68
CA PRO A 64 4.37 22.37 -11.03
C PRO A 64 3.30 21.30 -11.29
N ALA A 65 3.26 20.72 -12.50
CA ALA A 65 2.30 19.66 -12.84
C ALA A 65 2.48 18.40 -11.97
N ALA A 66 3.72 17.97 -11.74
CA ALA A 66 4.01 16.81 -10.90
C ALA A 66 3.70 17.09 -9.42
N TYR A 67 3.96 18.32 -8.97
CA TYR A 67 3.67 18.74 -7.60
C TYR A 67 2.17 18.84 -7.32
N LEU A 68 1.39 19.44 -8.23
CA LEU A 68 -0.07 19.49 -8.14
C LEU A 68 -0.70 18.08 -8.15
N ALA A 69 -0.14 17.15 -8.93
CA ALA A 69 -0.59 15.75 -8.90
C ALA A 69 -0.28 15.05 -7.56
N LEU A 70 0.83 15.40 -6.89
CA LEU A 70 1.10 14.94 -5.52
C LEU A 70 0.12 15.57 -4.52
N LEU A 71 -0.18 16.87 -4.65
CA LEU A 71 -1.18 17.56 -3.85
C LEU A 71 -2.54 16.86 -3.93
N GLY A 72 -2.98 16.47 -5.14
CA GLY A 72 -4.22 15.71 -5.32
C GLY A 72 -4.23 14.30 -4.71
N LYS A 73 -3.06 13.70 -4.43
CA LYS A 73 -2.95 12.40 -3.74
C LYS A 73 -2.89 12.53 -2.22
N ILE A 74 -2.29 13.62 -1.71
CA ILE A 74 -2.23 13.89 -0.27
C ILE A 74 -3.51 14.54 0.23
N LEU A 75 -4.23 15.27 -0.63
CA LEU A 75 -5.59 15.70 -0.35
C LEU A 75 -6.46 14.46 -0.44
N PRO A 76 -7.00 13.97 0.68
CA PRO A 76 -7.87 12.81 0.65
C PRO A 76 -9.17 13.24 -0.05
N LEU A 77 -9.20 13.04 -1.38
CA LEU A 77 -10.43 12.88 -2.15
C LEU A 77 -11.01 11.48 -1.95
N GLN A 78 -10.54 10.77 -0.92
CA GLN A 78 -11.11 9.51 -0.53
C GLN A 78 -12.57 9.79 -0.18
N VAL A 79 -13.46 9.25 -1.00
CA VAL A 79 -14.80 8.86 -0.54
C VAL A 79 -14.56 7.74 0.46
N THR A 80 -14.02 8.08 1.63
CA THR A 80 -14.02 7.19 2.77
C THR A 80 -15.47 7.08 3.21
N GLY A 81 -15.91 5.86 3.53
CA GLY A 81 -17.14 5.72 4.30
C GLY A 81 -16.96 6.46 5.63
N GLU A 82 -18.05 6.82 6.27
CA GLU A 82 -18.03 7.45 7.59
C GLU A 82 -17.01 6.71 8.50
N ASN A 83 -15.99 7.43 8.98
CA ASN A 83 -14.88 6.94 9.82
C ASN A 83 -13.71 6.17 9.14
N ASP A 84 -13.29 6.54 7.93
CA ASP A 84 -12.11 5.92 7.26
C ASP A 84 -12.25 4.41 6.97
N GLU A 85 -13.47 3.87 7.05
CA GLU A 85 -13.74 2.48 6.69
C GLU A 85 -13.86 2.31 5.16
N ALA A 86 -13.49 1.11 4.69
CA ALA A 86 -13.66 0.71 3.30
C ALA A 86 -15.14 0.78 2.87
N ILE A 87 -15.40 1.29 1.68
CA ILE A 87 -16.74 1.44 1.11
C ILE A 87 -17.44 0.06 1.06
N LYS A 88 -18.48 -0.12 1.86
CA LYS A 88 -19.34 -1.33 1.83
C LYS A 88 -20.27 -1.23 0.63
N MET A 89 -19.84 -1.75 -0.52
CA MET A 89 -20.71 -1.91 -1.71
C MET A 89 -21.79 -2.96 -1.42
N ILE A 90 -23.02 -2.53 -1.17
CA ILE A 90 -24.18 -3.44 -1.08
C ILE A 90 -24.75 -3.62 -2.49
N THR A 91 -24.38 -4.71 -3.17
CA THR A 91 -24.94 -5.04 -4.48
C THR A 91 -26.26 -5.80 -4.28
N ARG A 92 -27.40 -5.08 -4.26
CA ARG A 92 -28.73 -5.71 -4.30
C ARG A 92 -29.23 -5.72 -5.75
N VAL A 93 -29.46 -6.90 -6.31
CA VAL A 93 -30.10 -7.07 -7.63
C VAL A 93 -31.50 -7.60 -7.40
N GLU A 94 -32.52 -6.82 -7.77
CA GLU A 94 -33.91 -7.28 -7.83
C GLU A 94 -34.26 -7.62 -9.28
N ILE A 95 -34.67 -8.87 -9.50
CA ILE A 95 -35.11 -9.35 -10.82
C ILE A 95 -36.62 -9.10 -10.90
N VAL A 96 -37.03 -8.19 -11.79
CA VAL A 96 -38.44 -7.97 -12.12
C VAL A 96 -38.73 -8.62 -13.46
N ALA A 97 -39.73 -9.50 -13.52
CA ALA A 97 -40.16 -10.11 -14.77
C ALA A 97 -40.76 -9.05 -15.70
N PRO A 98 -40.34 -8.97 -16.97
CA PRO A 98 -40.95 -8.07 -17.93
C PRO A 98 -42.38 -8.54 -18.24
N VAL A 99 -43.36 -7.66 -18.04
CA VAL A 99 -44.74 -7.93 -18.47
C VAL A 99 -44.82 -7.70 -19.98
N ILE A 100 -44.87 -8.79 -20.75
CA ILE A 100 -45.14 -8.73 -22.19
C ILE A 100 -46.64 -8.52 -22.37
N LYS A 101 -47.04 -7.35 -22.87
CA LYS A 101 -48.40 -7.11 -23.35
C LYS A 101 -48.45 -7.45 -24.83
N ASP A 102 -48.98 -8.61 -25.15
CA ASP A 102 -49.40 -8.94 -26.51
C ASP A 102 -50.64 -8.10 -26.84
N LYS A 103 -50.45 -7.05 -27.62
CA LYS A 103 -51.50 -6.36 -28.35
C LYS A 103 -50.94 -6.10 -29.72
N ASP A 104 -51.33 -6.93 -30.68
CA ASP A 104 -51.87 -6.51 -31.98
C ASP A 104 -52.19 -7.78 -32.78
N ALA A 105 -53.35 -8.37 -32.47
CA ALA A 105 -54.00 -9.35 -33.32
C ALA A 105 -55.49 -8.98 -33.43
N VAL A 106 -55.78 -7.94 -34.21
CA VAL A 106 -56.99 -7.76 -35.03
C VAL A 106 -56.61 -6.90 -36.21
#